data_AF-A0A518BNR5-F1
#
_entry.id   AF-A0A518BNR5-F1
#
_cell.length_a   1.000
_cell.length_b   1.000
_cell.length_c   1.000
_cell.angle_alpha   90.00
_cell.angle_beta   90.00
_cell.angle_gamma   90.00
#
_symmetry.space_group_name_H-M   'P 1'
#
loop_
_entity.id
_entity.type
_entity.pdbx_description
1 polymer ?
#
loop_
_entity_poly.entity_id
_entity_poly.type
_entity_poly.pdbx_seq_one_letter_code
_entity_poly.pdbx_strand_id
1 'polypeptide(L)'
;MLPSFRATPSALDPDPFRTEAIALVAVFALVIPAISLGIDLTRPEPHVDPWLQWGQTLGVSMGDLAQGRITFENACSLCHGDDATGVVRLGKPLRNSGFVQGHSDEELFELIVQGRDPSDPANTTGQFMPARAGREDLEEQRLQNVVHYLRTLQEPGVPPVSIEDWIVESSAAGSGAPSAVAGSAGHEVFVASCSACHGLAGEGVPGLGKALANSPFVAEQSDDDLMAFVKTGRPIWDASNTTGVDMPAKGGNPALGDDDLAEIVKYIRSLHGE
;
A
#
# COMPACT_ATOMS: atom_id res chain seq x y z
N MET A 1 79.39 -12.66 41.46
CA MET A 1 79.01 -11.29 41.85
C MET A 1 78.48 -10.58 40.62
N LEU A 2 77.16 -10.40 40.53
CA LEU A 2 76.51 -9.52 39.56
C LEU A 2 75.52 -8.64 40.36
N PRO A 3 75.46 -7.33 40.11
CA PRO A 3 74.75 -6.40 40.97
C PRO A 3 73.23 -6.46 40.74
N SER A 4 72.47 -6.42 41.84
CA SER A 4 71.01 -6.29 41.82
C SER A 4 70.63 -4.84 41.49
N PHE A 5 70.01 -4.62 40.33
CA PHE A 5 69.32 -3.37 40.03
C PHE A 5 67.91 -3.43 40.64
N ARG A 6 67.67 -2.68 41.72
CA ARG A 6 66.31 -2.32 42.16
C ARG A 6 65.83 -1.15 41.29
N ALA A 7 64.88 -1.41 40.41
CA ALA A 7 64.07 -0.34 39.83
C ALA A 7 63.15 0.22 40.93
N THR A 8 63.29 1.50 41.26
CA THR A 8 62.28 2.21 42.03
C THR A 8 61.03 2.37 41.17
N PRO A 9 59.83 2.07 41.67
CA PRO A 9 58.61 2.31 40.91
C PRO A 9 58.48 3.81 40.65
N SER A 10 58.49 4.20 39.38
CA SER A 10 58.08 5.54 38.95
C SER A 10 56.65 5.75 39.44
N ALA A 11 56.41 6.84 40.18
CA ALA A 11 55.05 7.30 40.41
C ALA A 11 54.38 7.42 39.04
N LEU A 12 53.33 6.64 38.81
CA LEU A 12 52.51 6.76 37.61
C LEU A 12 51.95 8.17 37.58
N ASP A 13 52.33 8.94 36.57
CA ASP A 13 51.76 10.25 36.29
C ASP A 13 50.24 10.06 36.12
N PRO A 14 49.38 10.72 36.92
CA PRO A 14 47.94 10.49 36.83
C PRO A 14 47.46 10.90 35.43
N ASP A 15 46.89 9.93 34.70
CA ASP A 15 46.33 10.12 33.36
C ASP A 15 45.48 11.42 33.32
N PRO A 16 45.91 12.44 32.56
CA PRO A 16 45.27 13.74 32.56
C PRO A 16 43.82 13.68 32.06
N PHE A 17 43.46 12.63 31.30
CA PHE A 17 42.13 12.45 30.74
C PHE A 17 41.21 11.57 31.60
N ARG A 18 41.69 11.06 32.73
CA ARG A 18 40.92 10.14 33.59
C ARG A 18 39.59 10.74 34.06
N THR A 19 39.60 12.02 34.43
CA THR A 19 38.39 12.72 34.90
C THR A 19 37.38 12.91 33.77
N GLU A 20 37.86 13.19 32.56
CA GLU A 20 37.02 13.40 31.38
C GLU A 20 36.42 12.07 30.88
N ALA A 21 37.21 10.98 30.92
CA ALA A 21 36.71 9.64 30.61
C ALA A 21 35.64 9.19 31.61
N ILE A 22 35.83 9.41 32.91
CA ILE A 22 34.82 9.12 33.94
C ILE A 22 33.57 9.99 33.74
N ALA A 23 33.73 11.28 33.42
CA ALA A 23 32.61 12.18 33.14
C ALA A 23 31.82 11.73 31.91
N LEU A 24 32.50 11.33 30.82
CA LEU A 24 31.84 10.84 29.61
C LEU A 24 31.04 9.56 29.87
N VAL A 25 31.63 8.60 30.58
CA VAL A 25 30.94 7.36 30.98
C VAL A 25 29.75 7.66 31.88
N ALA A 26 29.88 8.58 32.83
CA ALA A 26 28.78 9.00 33.69
C ALA A 26 27.66 9.68 32.90
N VAL A 27 27.99 10.51 31.90
CA VAL A 27 27.00 11.11 30.99
C VAL A 27 26.26 10.02 30.22
N PHE A 28 26.94 9.07 29.59
CA PHE A 28 26.25 7.97 28.88
C PHE A 28 25.42 7.10 29.83
N ALA A 29 25.96 6.76 31.01
CA ALA A 29 25.28 5.93 31.99
C ALA A 29 24.06 6.61 32.64
N LEU A 30 23.97 7.93 32.62
CA LEU A 30 22.83 8.68 33.17
C LEU A 30 21.87 9.15 32.08
N VAL A 31 22.39 9.59 30.94
CA VAL A 31 21.59 10.14 29.83
C VAL A 31 20.89 9.04 29.06
N ILE A 32 21.53 7.90 28.78
CA ILE A 32 20.87 6.80 28.06
C ILE A 32 19.66 6.29 28.85
N PRO A 33 19.74 5.98 30.17
CA PRO A 33 18.57 5.56 30.92
C PRO A 33 17.51 6.65 31.05
N ALA A 34 17.91 7.92 31.22
CA ALA A 34 16.96 9.03 31.30
C ALA A 34 16.21 9.25 29.97
N ILE A 35 16.90 9.15 28.83
CA ILE A 35 16.28 9.18 27.50
C ILE A 35 15.39 7.96 27.32
N SER A 36 15.87 6.75 27.61
CA SER A 36 15.08 5.52 27.49
C SER A 36 13.80 5.58 28.32
N LEU A 37 13.89 6.06 29.58
CA LEU A 37 12.76 6.27 30.48
C LEU A 37 11.82 7.37 29.95
N GLY A 38 12.37 8.49 29.46
CA GLY A 38 11.58 9.55 28.84
C GLY A 38 10.79 9.04 27.63
N ILE A 39 11.45 8.29 26.75
CA ILE A 39 10.80 7.64 25.61
C ILE A 39 9.76 6.64 26.12
N ASP A 40 10.02 5.84 27.15
CA ASP A 40 9.02 4.89 27.70
C ASP A 40 7.78 5.59 28.29
N LEU A 41 7.98 6.70 29.00
CA LEU A 41 6.90 7.47 29.63
C LEU A 41 6.05 8.25 28.61
N THR A 42 6.63 8.61 27.46
CA THR A 42 5.91 9.34 26.39
C THR A 42 5.52 8.45 25.22
N ARG A 43 5.97 7.19 25.19
CA ARG A 43 5.53 6.20 24.22
C ARG A 43 4.02 6.07 24.40
N PRO A 44 3.19 6.36 23.39
CA PRO A 44 1.84 5.84 23.43
C PRO A 44 1.97 4.33 23.68
N GLU A 45 1.14 3.79 24.59
CA GLU A 45 0.98 2.34 24.72
C GLU A 45 0.94 1.81 23.28
N PRO A 46 1.85 0.89 22.89
CA PRO A 46 1.77 0.33 21.56
C PRO A 46 0.33 -0.08 21.42
N HIS A 47 -0.36 0.39 20.36
CA HIS A 47 -1.61 -0.22 20.02
C HIS A 47 -1.22 -1.66 19.72
N VAL A 48 -1.30 -2.51 20.73
CA VAL A 48 -1.37 -3.95 20.56
C VAL A 48 -2.78 -4.10 20.03
N ASP A 49 -2.95 -3.68 18.78
CA ASP A 49 -3.57 -4.46 17.76
C ASP A 49 -3.94 -5.81 18.38
N PRO A 50 -5.18 -5.94 18.90
CA PRO A 50 -5.68 -7.17 19.54
C PRO A 50 -5.32 -8.43 18.73
N TRP A 51 -5.12 -8.17 17.45
CA TRP A 51 -4.66 -9.04 16.41
C TRP A 51 -3.28 -9.69 16.53
N LEU A 52 -2.31 -9.08 17.20
CA LEU A 52 -1.02 -9.74 17.39
C LEU A 52 -1.13 -11.00 18.27
N GLN A 53 -2.14 -11.08 19.15
CA GLN A 53 -2.32 -12.20 20.07
C GLN A 53 -2.85 -13.45 19.38
N TRP A 54 -3.78 -13.33 18.42
CA TRP A 54 -4.24 -14.49 17.66
C TRP A 54 -3.24 -14.89 16.56
N GLY A 55 -2.37 -13.98 16.08
CA GLY A 55 -1.33 -14.32 15.11
C GLY A 55 -0.34 -15.35 15.66
N GLN A 56 -0.11 -15.35 16.98
CA GLN A 56 0.76 -16.32 17.67
C GLN A 56 0.24 -17.76 17.58
N THR A 57 -1.06 -17.97 17.33
CA THR A 57 -1.63 -19.33 17.22
C THR A 57 -1.40 -19.95 15.83
N LEU A 58 -0.93 -19.17 14.85
CA LEU A 58 -0.71 -19.66 13.49
C LEU A 58 0.60 -20.44 13.33
N GLY A 59 1.47 -20.46 14.34
CA GLY A 59 2.77 -21.13 14.26
C GLY A 59 3.77 -20.44 13.31
N VAL A 60 3.49 -19.20 12.91
CA VAL A 60 4.33 -18.36 12.04
C VAL A 60 5.18 -17.42 12.88
N SER A 61 6.40 -17.10 12.43
CA SER A 61 7.28 -16.21 13.18
C SER A 61 6.74 -14.77 13.18
N MET A 62 6.97 -14.04 14.28
CA MET A 62 6.58 -12.63 14.38
C MET A 62 7.28 -11.75 13.34
N GLY A 63 8.50 -12.12 12.93
CA GLY A 63 9.23 -11.42 11.87
C GLY A 63 8.56 -11.57 10.51
N ASP A 64 8.09 -12.78 10.19
CA ASP A 64 7.38 -13.06 8.93
C ASP A 64 6.04 -12.35 8.88
N LEU A 65 5.27 -12.36 9.97
CA LEU A 65 4.02 -11.60 10.07
C LEU A 65 4.24 -10.10 9.90
N ALA A 66 5.30 -9.55 10.51
CA ALA A 66 5.66 -8.14 10.35
C ALA A 66 6.05 -7.82 8.89
N GLN A 67 6.83 -8.68 8.24
CA GLN A 67 7.16 -8.52 6.82
C GLN A 67 5.93 -8.66 5.91
N GLY A 68 4.99 -9.55 6.26
CA GLY A 68 3.72 -9.72 5.57
C GLY A 68 2.89 -8.44 5.63
N ARG A 69 2.73 -7.85 6.82
CA ARG A 69 2.06 -6.56 6.99
C ARG A 69 2.71 -5.46 6.17
N ILE A 70 4.03 -5.29 6.27
CA ILE A 70 4.76 -4.26 5.52
C ILE A 70 4.57 -4.45 4.02
N THR A 71 4.61 -5.70 3.53
CA THR A 71 4.41 -5.99 2.11
C THR A 71 2.97 -5.65 1.70
N PHE A 72 1.97 -6.01 2.51
CA PHE A 72 0.57 -5.67 2.27
C PHE A 72 0.34 -4.15 2.22
N GLU A 73 0.84 -3.40 3.21
CA GLU A 73 0.72 -1.94 3.30
C GLU A 73 1.34 -1.22 2.10
N ASN A 74 2.39 -1.78 1.49
CA ASN A 74 3.09 -1.14 0.39
C ASN A 74 2.61 -1.59 -1.01
N ALA A 75 1.93 -2.74 -1.10
CA ALA A 75 1.61 -3.34 -2.40
C ALA A 75 0.11 -3.61 -2.59
N CYS A 76 -0.64 -3.89 -1.53
CA CYS A 76 -2.01 -4.38 -1.62
C CYS A 76 -3.05 -3.38 -1.09
N SER A 77 -2.68 -2.59 -0.07
CA SER A 77 -3.54 -1.61 0.61
C SER A 77 -4.19 -0.61 -0.33
N LEU A 78 -3.52 -0.25 -1.43
CA LEU A 78 -4.02 0.68 -2.42
C LEU A 78 -5.42 0.28 -2.94
N CYS A 79 -5.62 -1.01 -3.18
CA CYS A 79 -6.88 -1.53 -3.70
C CYS A 79 -7.75 -2.15 -2.59
N HIS A 80 -7.12 -2.78 -1.59
CA HIS A 80 -7.83 -3.52 -0.54
C HIS A 80 -8.04 -2.70 0.74
N GLY A 81 -7.60 -1.45 0.79
CA GLY A 81 -7.65 -0.56 1.95
C GLY A 81 -6.50 -0.84 2.94
N ASP A 82 -6.09 0.19 3.67
CA ASP A 82 -4.99 0.10 4.66
C ASP A 82 -5.26 -0.98 5.73
N ASP A 83 -6.52 -1.12 6.16
CA ASP A 83 -6.96 -2.13 7.13
C ASP A 83 -7.50 -3.42 6.49
N ALA A 84 -7.30 -3.58 5.18
CA ALA A 84 -7.84 -4.66 4.35
C ALA A 84 -9.37 -4.76 4.35
N THR A 85 -10.07 -3.65 4.58
CA THR A 85 -11.54 -3.57 4.62
C THR A 85 -12.17 -3.41 3.23
N GLY A 86 -11.36 -3.38 2.18
CA GLY A 86 -11.76 -3.14 0.81
C GLY A 86 -11.94 -1.66 0.50
N VAL A 87 -11.89 -1.34 -0.80
CA VAL A 87 -12.19 -0.02 -1.35
C VAL A 87 -13.31 -0.21 -2.35
N VAL A 88 -14.49 0.37 -2.12
CA VAL A 88 -15.69 0.17 -2.95
C VAL A 88 -15.37 0.32 -4.45
N ARG A 89 -15.80 -0.66 -5.25
CA ARG A 89 -15.55 -0.75 -6.70
C ARG A 89 -14.08 -0.85 -7.14
N LEU A 90 -13.15 -1.05 -6.22
CA LEU A 90 -11.73 -1.33 -6.51
C LEU A 90 -11.27 -2.71 -6.03
N GLY A 91 -11.08 -2.93 -4.72
CA GLY A 91 -10.68 -4.22 -4.14
C GLY A 91 -11.61 -4.69 -3.03
N LYS A 92 -11.94 -5.99 -3.03
CA LYS A 92 -12.79 -6.61 -2.00
C LYS A 92 -12.17 -6.51 -0.60
N PRO A 93 -12.98 -6.49 0.48
CA PRO A 93 -12.48 -6.70 1.83
C PRO A 93 -11.77 -8.05 1.93
N LEU A 94 -10.61 -8.04 2.58
CA LEU A 94 -9.85 -9.25 2.91
C LEU A 94 -9.87 -9.52 4.41
N ARG A 95 -10.05 -8.50 5.25
CA ARG A 95 -10.30 -8.66 6.69
C ARG A 95 -11.63 -9.35 6.91
N ASN A 96 -11.65 -10.37 7.77
CA ASN A 96 -12.81 -11.22 8.03
C ASN A 96 -13.49 -11.70 6.72
N SER A 97 -12.75 -11.89 5.65
CA SER A 97 -13.31 -12.32 4.37
C SER A 97 -13.65 -13.81 4.38
N GLY A 98 -14.88 -14.15 3.98
CA GLY A 98 -15.25 -15.54 3.71
C GLY A 98 -14.36 -16.21 2.64
N PHE A 99 -13.92 -15.45 1.63
CA PHE A 99 -12.96 -15.94 0.63
C PHE A 99 -11.62 -16.34 1.24
N VAL A 100 -10.95 -15.44 1.98
CA VAL A 100 -9.69 -15.74 2.69
C VAL A 100 -9.88 -16.95 3.61
N GLN A 101 -10.92 -16.99 4.44
CA GLN A 101 -11.17 -18.09 5.38
C GLN A 101 -11.46 -19.43 4.68
N GLY A 102 -12.10 -19.41 3.51
CA GLY A 102 -12.55 -20.60 2.80
C GLY A 102 -11.52 -21.27 1.88
N HIS A 103 -10.37 -20.64 1.64
CA HIS A 103 -9.31 -21.16 0.76
C HIS A 103 -8.06 -21.55 1.57
N SER A 104 -7.22 -22.42 1.03
CA SER A 104 -5.92 -22.80 1.61
C SER A 104 -4.87 -21.70 1.44
N ASP A 105 -3.75 -21.79 2.17
CA ASP A 105 -2.64 -20.83 2.04
C ASP A 105 -2.03 -20.89 0.64
N GLU A 106 -1.94 -22.08 0.05
CA GLU A 106 -1.45 -22.31 -1.31
C GLU A 106 -2.37 -21.68 -2.35
N GLU A 107 -3.69 -21.86 -2.22
CA GLU A 107 -4.67 -21.25 -3.15
C GLU A 107 -4.62 -19.72 -3.11
N LEU A 108 -4.51 -19.13 -1.91
CA LEU A 108 -4.36 -17.70 -1.75
C LEU A 108 -3.02 -17.20 -2.31
N PHE A 109 -1.93 -17.93 -2.07
CA PHE A 109 -0.61 -17.60 -2.61
C PHE A 109 -0.62 -17.62 -4.14
N GLU A 110 -1.16 -18.68 -4.76
CA GLU A 110 -1.26 -18.81 -6.21
C GLU A 110 -2.09 -17.67 -6.81
N LEU A 111 -3.22 -17.32 -6.21
CA LEU A 111 -4.03 -16.17 -6.64
C LEU A 111 -3.24 -14.87 -6.58
N ILE A 112 -2.46 -14.64 -5.53
CA ILE A 112 -1.65 -13.42 -5.41
C ILE A 112 -0.51 -13.40 -6.44
N VAL A 113 0.14 -14.55 -6.69
CA VAL A 113 1.21 -14.66 -7.68
C VAL A 113 0.70 -14.42 -9.09
N GLN A 114 -0.45 -14.99 -9.45
CA GLN A 114 -1.01 -14.92 -10.80
C GLN A 114 -1.86 -13.68 -11.03
N GLY A 115 -2.44 -13.12 -9.97
CA GLY A 115 -3.50 -12.13 -10.08
C GLY A 115 -4.81 -12.74 -10.58
N ARG A 116 -5.74 -11.87 -10.99
CA ARG A 116 -7.01 -12.26 -11.61
C ARG A 116 -7.41 -11.25 -12.67
N ASP A 117 -7.57 -11.74 -13.89
CA ASP A 117 -7.98 -10.94 -15.04
C ASP A 117 -9.46 -10.52 -14.95
N PRO A 118 -9.87 -9.35 -15.49
CA PRO A 118 -11.28 -8.96 -15.57
C PRO A 118 -12.17 -9.98 -16.29
N SER A 119 -11.63 -10.70 -17.26
CA SER A 119 -12.36 -11.70 -18.06
C SER A 119 -12.48 -13.07 -17.40
N ASP A 120 -11.79 -13.30 -16.28
CA ASP A 120 -11.89 -14.55 -15.52
C ASP A 120 -13.33 -14.73 -15.01
N PRO A 121 -14.02 -15.86 -15.29
CA PRO A 121 -15.37 -16.12 -14.79
C PRO A 121 -15.51 -16.08 -13.26
N ALA A 122 -14.43 -16.32 -12.52
CA ALA A 122 -14.39 -16.21 -11.07
C ALA A 122 -14.17 -14.76 -10.58
N ASN A 123 -13.92 -13.81 -11.48
CA ASN A 123 -13.83 -12.39 -11.14
C ASN A 123 -15.21 -11.77 -10.97
N THR A 124 -15.67 -11.76 -9.73
CA THR A 124 -16.97 -11.17 -9.36
C THR A 124 -16.97 -9.65 -9.25
N THR A 125 -15.80 -9.00 -9.35
CA THR A 125 -15.69 -7.52 -9.28
C THR A 125 -15.65 -6.86 -10.65
N GLY A 126 -15.27 -7.61 -11.70
CA GLY A 126 -14.89 -7.04 -12.99
C GLY A 126 -13.59 -6.22 -12.96
N GLN A 127 -12.95 -6.09 -11.79
CA GLN A 127 -11.72 -5.33 -11.63
C GLN A 127 -10.48 -6.22 -11.78
N PHE A 128 -9.44 -5.67 -12.39
CA PHE A 128 -8.17 -6.36 -12.53
C PHE A 128 -7.45 -6.44 -11.18
N MET A 129 -7.13 -7.67 -10.75
CA MET A 129 -6.19 -7.89 -9.65
C MET A 129 -4.83 -8.22 -10.27
N PRO A 130 -3.84 -7.33 -10.20
CA PRO A 130 -2.56 -7.56 -10.87
C PRO A 130 -1.75 -8.67 -10.19
N ALA A 131 -1.06 -9.47 -11.02
CA ALA A 131 -0.09 -10.46 -10.58
C ALA A 131 0.95 -9.82 -9.65
N ARG A 132 1.21 -10.44 -8.50
CA ARG A 132 2.13 -9.93 -7.46
C ARG A 132 1.87 -8.45 -7.12
N ALA A 133 0.60 -8.03 -7.12
CA ALA A 133 0.21 -6.64 -6.92
C ALA A 133 0.85 -5.63 -7.90
N GLY A 134 1.18 -6.08 -9.12
CA GLY A 134 1.84 -5.26 -10.14
C GLY A 134 3.35 -5.07 -9.93
N ARG A 135 3.94 -5.84 -9.02
CA ARG A 135 5.35 -5.72 -8.61
C ARG A 135 6.11 -7.00 -8.93
N GLU A 136 6.79 -7.02 -10.07
CA GLU A 136 7.62 -8.15 -10.50
C GLU A 136 8.78 -8.44 -9.55
N ASP A 137 9.21 -7.44 -8.78
CA ASP A 137 10.28 -7.53 -7.78
C ASP A 137 9.86 -8.18 -6.46
N LEU A 138 8.57 -8.51 -6.26
CA LEU A 138 8.12 -9.20 -5.05
C LEU A 138 8.50 -10.68 -5.08
N GLU A 139 9.49 -11.00 -4.24
CA GLU A 139 9.93 -12.36 -3.94
C GLU A 139 8.78 -13.22 -3.37
N GLU A 140 8.78 -14.52 -3.69
CA GLU A 140 7.74 -15.45 -3.25
C GLU A 140 7.60 -15.51 -1.73
N GLN A 141 8.71 -15.46 -0.99
CA GLN A 141 8.67 -15.44 0.47
C GLN A 141 7.88 -14.24 1.01
N ARG A 142 7.96 -13.07 0.37
CA ARG A 142 7.18 -11.90 0.78
C ARG A 142 5.69 -12.11 0.55
N LEU A 143 5.31 -12.77 -0.54
CA LEU A 143 3.91 -13.09 -0.85
C LEU A 143 3.35 -14.16 0.11
N GLN A 144 4.15 -15.17 0.48
CA GLN A 144 3.78 -16.13 1.53
C GLN A 144 3.55 -15.43 2.87
N ASN A 145 4.43 -14.49 3.22
CA ASN A 145 4.27 -13.69 4.44
C ASN A 145 2.98 -12.84 4.39
N VAL A 146 2.58 -12.32 3.22
CA VAL A 146 1.29 -11.65 3.04
C VAL A 146 0.13 -12.61 3.28
N VAL A 147 0.17 -13.85 2.78
CA VAL A 147 -0.88 -14.85 3.06
C VAL A 147 -1.03 -15.09 4.56
N HIS A 148 0.10 -15.30 5.26
CA HIS A 148 0.07 -15.46 6.71
C HIS A 148 -0.47 -14.20 7.40
N TYR A 149 -0.11 -13.01 6.94
CA TYR A 149 -0.72 -11.77 7.42
C TYR A 149 -2.23 -11.70 7.10
N LEU A 150 -2.73 -12.15 5.96
CA LEU A 150 -4.18 -12.17 5.71
C LEU A 150 -4.91 -13.13 6.66
N ARG A 151 -4.28 -14.25 7.05
CA ARG A 151 -4.79 -15.14 8.11
C ARG A 151 -4.91 -14.45 9.45
N THR A 152 -3.98 -13.53 9.70
CA THR A 152 -4.07 -12.68 10.87
C THR A 152 -5.44 -11.98 10.85
N LEU A 153 -5.81 -11.30 9.77
CA LEU A 153 -7.02 -10.46 9.71
C LEU A 153 -8.39 -11.19 9.81
N GLN A 154 -8.43 -12.49 10.13
CA GLN A 154 -9.64 -13.30 10.27
C GLN A 154 -9.95 -13.56 11.76
N GLU A 155 -10.66 -12.63 12.38
CA GLU A 155 -11.05 -12.66 13.79
C GLU A 155 -12.05 -13.79 14.10
N PRO A 156 -11.71 -14.74 15.00
CA PRO A 156 -12.60 -15.84 15.36
C PRO A 156 -13.93 -15.35 15.94
N GLY A 157 -15.04 -15.88 15.44
CA GLY A 157 -16.38 -15.55 15.92
C GLY A 157 -16.96 -14.25 15.36
N VAL A 158 -16.19 -13.49 14.58
CA VAL A 158 -16.73 -12.39 13.77
C VAL A 158 -17.28 -12.99 12.47
N PRO A 159 -18.55 -12.75 12.11
CA PRO A 159 -19.11 -13.23 10.86
C PRO A 159 -18.30 -12.71 9.67
N PRO A 160 -18.04 -13.56 8.65
CA PRO A 160 -17.27 -13.12 7.52
C PRO A 160 -17.99 -12.00 6.76
N VAL A 161 -17.26 -10.95 6.40
CA VAL A 161 -17.64 -10.00 5.37
C VAL A 161 -17.34 -10.64 4.01
N SER A 162 -18.27 -11.45 3.52
CA SER A 162 -18.38 -11.73 2.09
C SER A 162 -19.63 -11.03 1.58
N ILE A 163 -19.47 -10.33 0.48
CA ILE A 163 -20.62 -9.92 -0.31
C ILE A 163 -20.44 -10.65 -1.63
N GLU A 164 -21.17 -11.77 -1.78
CA GLU A 164 -21.44 -12.42 -3.06
C GLU A 164 -21.87 -11.36 -4.09
N ASP A 165 -22.61 -10.35 -3.63
CA ASP A 165 -22.90 -9.12 -4.36
C ASP A 165 -22.09 -7.97 -3.76
N TRP A 166 -20.88 -7.70 -4.27
CA TRP A 166 -20.12 -6.51 -3.87
C TRP A 166 -20.73 -5.21 -4.44
N ILE A 167 -22.06 -5.11 -4.35
CA ILE A 167 -22.85 -3.90 -4.38
C ILE A 167 -22.99 -3.50 -2.90
N VAL A 168 -21.95 -2.86 -2.36
CA VAL A 168 -22.21 -1.89 -1.31
C VAL A 168 -23.08 -0.86 -2.01
N GLU A 169 -24.39 -0.83 -1.73
CA GLU A 169 -25.22 0.31 -2.12
C GLU A 169 -24.41 1.54 -1.78
N SER A 170 -24.03 2.30 -2.82
CA SER A 170 -23.42 3.60 -2.61
C SER A 170 -24.32 4.31 -1.63
N SER A 171 -23.82 4.68 -0.46
CA SER A 171 -24.48 5.73 0.29
C SER A 171 -24.57 6.90 -0.68
N ALA A 172 -25.78 7.12 -1.19
CA ALA A 172 -26.10 8.00 -2.31
C ALA A 172 -25.89 9.44 -1.86
N ALA A 173 -24.62 9.84 -1.78
CA ALA A 173 -24.17 11.17 -1.50
C ALA A 173 -22.81 11.34 -2.19
N GLY A 174 -22.85 11.54 -3.52
CA GLY A 174 -21.69 12.13 -4.21
C GLY A 174 -21.33 11.64 -5.61
N SER A 175 -22.08 10.75 -6.27
CA SER A 175 -21.78 10.45 -7.69
C SER A 175 -22.29 11.58 -8.59
N GLY A 176 -21.44 12.59 -8.81
CA GLY A 176 -21.68 13.72 -9.71
C GLY A 176 -21.55 13.38 -11.20
N ALA A 177 -21.48 12.10 -11.60
CA ALA A 177 -21.51 11.75 -13.01
C ALA A 177 -22.93 11.95 -13.57
N PRO A 178 -23.12 12.71 -14.66
CA PRO A 178 -24.41 12.79 -15.33
C PRO A 178 -24.88 11.39 -15.73
N SER A 179 -26.15 11.07 -15.48
CA SER A 179 -26.75 9.77 -15.79
C SER A 179 -26.69 9.37 -17.27
N ALA A 180 -26.33 10.30 -18.17
CA ALA A 180 -26.17 10.06 -19.60
C ALA A 180 -24.80 9.46 -20.01
N VAL A 181 -23.79 9.51 -19.14
CA VAL A 181 -22.43 8.98 -19.42
C VAL A 181 -22.10 7.69 -18.68
N ALA A 182 -22.83 7.39 -17.61
CA ALA A 182 -22.79 6.10 -16.93
C ALA A 182 -23.27 4.98 -17.88
N GLY A 183 -22.38 4.03 -18.20
CA GLY A 183 -22.65 2.92 -19.12
C GLY A 183 -22.27 3.15 -20.59
N SER A 184 -21.53 4.22 -20.90
CA SER A 184 -20.84 4.33 -22.20
C SER A 184 -19.62 3.40 -22.28
N ALA A 185 -19.22 2.99 -23.48
CA ALA A 185 -18.03 2.15 -23.68
C ALA A 185 -16.78 2.78 -23.03
N GLY A 186 -16.58 4.09 -23.22
CA GLY A 186 -15.50 4.83 -22.55
C GLY A 186 -15.59 4.85 -21.03
N HIS A 187 -16.79 4.95 -20.46
CA HIS A 187 -17.00 4.89 -19.02
C HIS A 187 -16.63 3.52 -18.45
N GLU A 188 -17.04 2.43 -19.10
CA GLU A 188 -16.75 1.07 -18.62
C GLU A 188 -15.24 0.80 -18.57
N VAL A 189 -14.53 1.14 -19.66
CA VAL A 189 -13.07 0.98 -19.72
C VAL A 189 -12.36 1.90 -18.72
N PHE A 190 -12.84 3.15 -18.58
CA PHE A 190 -12.31 4.09 -17.59
C PHE A 190 -12.52 3.58 -16.15
N VAL A 191 -13.69 3.04 -15.83
CA VAL A 191 -13.96 2.48 -14.50
C VAL A 191 -13.02 1.32 -14.22
N ALA A 192 -12.78 0.45 -15.20
CA ALA A 192 -11.90 -0.70 -15.05
C ALA A 192 -10.42 -0.34 -14.85
N SER A 193 -9.94 0.75 -15.46
CA SER A 193 -8.49 1.03 -15.55
C SER A 193 -8.03 2.35 -14.93
N CYS A 194 -8.94 3.28 -14.64
CA CYS A 194 -8.59 4.64 -14.21
C CYS A 194 -9.28 5.07 -12.90
N SER A 195 -10.49 4.59 -12.65
CA SER A 195 -11.30 5.05 -11.52
C SER A 195 -10.71 4.74 -10.14
N ALA A 196 -9.88 3.70 -10.05
CA ALA A 196 -9.15 3.33 -8.84
C ALA A 196 -8.41 4.52 -8.21
N CYS A 197 -7.76 5.31 -9.06
CA CYS A 197 -6.98 6.47 -8.65
C CYS A 197 -7.73 7.78 -8.87
N HIS A 198 -8.49 7.87 -9.96
CA HIS A 198 -9.13 9.11 -10.38
C HIS A 198 -10.58 9.28 -9.93
N GLY A 199 -11.16 8.33 -9.21
CA GLY A 199 -12.59 8.33 -8.87
C GLY A 199 -13.45 7.92 -10.05
N LEU A 200 -14.71 7.55 -9.79
CA LEU A 200 -15.58 6.93 -10.81
C LEU A 200 -16.13 7.93 -11.81
N ALA A 201 -16.39 9.15 -11.34
CA ALA A 201 -16.74 10.31 -12.13
C ALA A 201 -15.51 11.17 -12.44
N GLY A 202 -14.28 10.65 -12.25
CA GLY A 202 -13.06 11.42 -12.42
C GLY A 202 -12.88 12.52 -11.37
N GLU A 203 -13.51 12.44 -10.21
CA GLU A 203 -13.49 13.45 -9.14
C GLU A 203 -12.15 13.52 -8.39
N GLY A 204 -11.27 12.52 -8.57
CA GLY A 204 -9.99 12.40 -7.91
C GLY A 204 -10.08 11.72 -6.54
N VAL A 205 -8.96 11.12 -6.11
CA VAL A 205 -8.81 10.50 -4.79
C VAL A 205 -7.67 11.23 -4.05
N PRO A 206 -7.92 11.85 -2.89
CA PRO A 206 -6.89 12.55 -2.13
C PRO A 206 -5.68 11.66 -1.84
N GLY A 207 -4.47 12.17 -2.12
CA GLY A 207 -3.22 11.43 -1.92
C GLY A 207 -2.89 10.40 -3.01
N LEU A 208 -3.76 10.22 -4.01
CA LEU A 208 -3.60 9.23 -5.06
C LEU A 208 -3.71 9.84 -6.47
N GLY A 209 -4.90 9.85 -7.08
CA GLY A 209 -5.10 10.44 -8.41
C GLY A 209 -5.73 11.82 -8.35
N LYS A 210 -5.26 12.73 -9.21
CA LYS A 210 -5.86 14.07 -9.38
C LYS A 210 -7.27 13.96 -9.97
N ALA A 211 -8.12 14.95 -9.67
CA ALA A 211 -9.39 15.10 -10.37
C ALA A 211 -9.14 15.30 -11.87
N LEU A 212 -9.91 14.57 -12.68
CA LEU A 212 -9.99 14.71 -14.14
C LEU A 212 -11.20 15.58 -14.50
N ALA A 213 -12.32 15.41 -13.81
CA ALA A 213 -13.49 16.27 -13.95
C ALA A 213 -13.10 17.73 -13.68
N ASN A 214 -13.46 18.62 -14.61
CA ASN A 214 -13.13 20.06 -14.54
C ASN A 214 -11.64 20.38 -14.35
N SER A 215 -10.74 19.45 -14.69
CA SER A 215 -9.29 19.61 -14.61
C SER A 215 -8.76 20.58 -15.68
N PRO A 216 -8.00 21.64 -15.32
CA PRO A 216 -7.35 22.51 -16.29
C PRO A 216 -6.37 21.76 -17.19
N PHE A 217 -5.63 20.79 -16.63
CA PHE A 217 -4.70 19.97 -17.41
C PHE A 217 -5.41 19.22 -18.53
N VAL A 218 -6.58 18.65 -18.25
CA VAL A 218 -7.34 17.95 -19.28
C VAL A 218 -7.91 18.94 -20.30
N ALA A 219 -8.44 20.07 -19.83
CA ALA A 219 -9.04 21.10 -20.68
C ALA A 219 -8.07 21.75 -21.69
N GLU A 220 -6.79 21.89 -21.33
CA GLU A 220 -5.78 22.56 -22.16
C GLU A 220 -5.15 21.67 -23.24
N GLN A 221 -5.26 20.35 -23.10
CA GLN A 221 -4.66 19.38 -24.01
C GLN A 221 -5.57 19.07 -25.20
N SER A 222 -5.02 18.68 -26.35
CA SER A 222 -5.80 18.06 -27.42
C SER A 222 -6.15 16.60 -27.09
N ASP A 223 -7.10 16.00 -27.82
CA ASP A 223 -7.47 14.58 -27.61
C ASP A 223 -6.29 13.65 -27.92
N ASP A 224 -5.52 13.96 -28.97
CA ASP A 224 -4.32 13.21 -29.34
C ASP A 224 -3.23 13.32 -28.27
N ASP A 225 -3.05 14.52 -27.69
CA ASP A 225 -2.08 14.72 -26.60
C ASP A 225 -2.51 14.02 -25.31
N LEU A 226 -3.81 14.00 -25.00
CA LEU A 226 -4.34 13.24 -23.87
C LEU A 226 -4.15 11.73 -24.08
N MET A 227 -4.45 11.24 -25.28
CA MET A 227 -4.25 9.84 -25.60
C MET A 227 -2.76 9.46 -25.50
N ALA A 228 -1.85 10.29 -26.04
CA ALA A 228 -0.41 10.08 -25.90
C ALA A 228 0.03 10.10 -24.44
N PHE A 229 -0.49 11.03 -23.64
CA PHE A 229 -0.22 11.10 -22.21
C PHE A 229 -0.69 9.85 -21.48
N VAL A 230 -1.92 9.36 -21.73
CA VAL A 230 -2.43 8.12 -21.12
C VAL A 230 -1.63 6.91 -21.57
N LYS A 231 -1.20 6.84 -22.84
CA LYS A 231 -0.35 5.74 -23.36
C LYS A 231 0.96 5.61 -22.60
N THR A 232 1.58 6.72 -22.22
CA THR A 232 2.90 6.73 -21.56
C THR A 232 2.79 6.81 -20.04
N GLY A 233 1.75 7.44 -19.51
CA GLY A 233 1.64 7.77 -18.09
C GLY A 233 2.58 8.90 -17.66
N ARG A 234 2.71 9.08 -16.35
CA ARG A 234 3.67 10.01 -15.74
C ARG A 234 4.34 9.34 -14.53
N PRO A 235 5.66 9.08 -14.60
CA PRO A 235 6.32 8.36 -13.54
C PRO A 235 6.56 9.20 -12.27
N ILE A 236 6.85 8.54 -11.14
CA ILE A 236 7.15 9.23 -9.86
C ILE A 236 8.30 10.24 -9.92
N TRP A 237 9.27 10.03 -10.82
CA TRP A 237 10.46 10.86 -10.96
C TRP A 237 10.30 11.99 -12.00
N ASP A 238 9.16 12.07 -12.68
CA ASP A 238 8.89 13.15 -13.62
C ASP A 238 8.80 14.49 -12.88
N ALA A 239 9.51 15.51 -13.36
CA ALA A 239 9.59 16.82 -12.70
C ALA A 239 8.23 17.53 -12.58
N SER A 240 7.25 17.15 -13.40
CA SER A 240 5.89 17.68 -13.37
C SER A 240 4.90 16.75 -12.65
N ASN A 241 5.38 15.67 -12.02
CA ASN A 241 4.56 14.87 -11.12
C ASN A 241 4.35 15.63 -9.80
N THR A 242 3.12 16.07 -9.55
CA THR A 242 2.75 16.82 -8.33
C THR A 242 2.10 15.96 -7.25
N THR A 243 1.92 14.66 -7.50
CA THR A 243 1.29 13.72 -6.56
C THR A 243 2.32 12.91 -5.79
N GLY A 244 3.50 12.69 -6.35
CA GLY A 244 4.46 11.72 -5.82
C GLY A 244 4.05 10.26 -6.07
N VAL A 245 2.98 10.04 -6.82
CA VAL A 245 2.43 8.73 -7.18
C VAL A 245 2.59 8.52 -8.68
N ASP A 246 2.91 7.29 -9.08
CA ASP A 246 3.01 6.91 -10.49
C ASP A 246 1.62 6.94 -11.14
N MET A 247 1.48 7.65 -12.27
CA MET A 247 0.37 7.39 -13.17
C MET A 247 0.88 6.40 -14.22
N PRO A 248 0.60 5.09 -14.09
CA PRO A 248 1.16 4.09 -14.99
C PRO A 248 0.61 4.26 -16.41
N ALA A 249 1.43 3.85 -17.38
CA ALA A 249 1.01 3.73 -18.78
C ALA A 249 -0.31 2.96 -18.88
N LYS A 250 -1.28 3.54 -19.59
CA LYS A 250 -2.63 2.98 -19.81
C LYS A 250 -3.36 2.61 -18.50
N GLY A 251 -3.13 3.35 -17.41
CA GLY A 251 -3.72 3.03 -16.11
C GLY A 251 -3.25 1.70 -15.52
N GLY A 252 -2.09 1.19 -15.97
CA GLY A 252 -1.57 -0.11 -15.56
C GLY A 252 -2.18 -1.29 -16.32
N ASN A 253 -3.02 -1.03 -17.32
CA ASN A 253 -3.62 -2.06 -18.16
C ASN A 253 -2.95 -2.10 -19.54
N PRO A 254 -1.93 -2.96 -19.75
CA PRO A 254 -1.22 -3.02 -21.03
C PRO A 254 -2.10 -3.52 -22.19
N ALA A 255 -3.23 -4.17 -21.89
CA ALA A 255 -4.14 -4.72 -22.90
C ALA A 255 -4.97 -3.66 -23.63
N LEU A 256 -5.07 -2.43 -23.10
CA LEU A 256 -5.84 -1.36 -23.75
C LEU A 256 -5.25 -0.96 -25.10
N GLY A 257 -6.06 -1.05 -26.15
CA GLY A 257 -5.72 -0.63 -27.51
C GLY A 257 -5.99 0.85 -27.75
N ASP A 258 -5.62 1.33 -28.94
CA ASP A 258 -5.84 2.74 -29.32
C ASP A 258 -7.33 3.12 -29.33
N ASP A 259 -8.20 2.19 -29.74
CA ASP A 259 -9.65 2.39 -29.73
C ASP A 259 -10.21 2.53 -28.30
N ASP A 260 -9.74 1.71 -27.36
CA ASP A 260 -10.12 1.81 -25.94
C ASP A 260 -9.71 3.15 -25.33
N LEU A 261 -8.49 3.61 -25.66
CA LEU A 261 -7.97 4.88 -25.18
C LEU A 261 -8.73 6.06 -25.78
N ALA A 262 -9.15 5.98 -27.04
CA ALA A 262 -10.00 6.99 -27.66
C ALA A 262 -11.36 7.08 -26.96
N GLU A 263 -11.97 5.94 -26.60
CA GLU A 263 -13.21 5.91 -25.83
C GLU A 263 -13.04 6.47 -24.41
N ILE A 264 -11.93 6.14 -23.73
CA ILE A 264 -11.57 6.74 -22.43
C ILE A 264 -11.44 8.26 -22.54
N VAL A 265 -10.74 8.78 -23.55
CA VAL A 265 -10.59 10.23 -23.76
C VAL A 265 -11.95 10.89 -23.99
N LYS A 266 -12.82 10.30 -24.81
CA LYS A 266 -14.20 10.80 -24.99
C LYS A 266 -14.97 10.85 -23.67
N TYR A 267 -14.86 9.82 -22.84
CA TYR A 267 -15.48 9.82 -21.52
C TYR A 267 -14.89 10.91 -20.62
N ILE A 268 -13.56 11.02 -20.52
CA ILE A 268 -12.90 12.06 -19.75
C ILE A 268 -13.36 13.45 -20.20
N ARG A 269 -13.48 13.70 -21.51
CA ARG A 269 -14.03 14.95 -22.05
C ARG A 269 -15.45 15.23 -21.59
N SER A 270 -16.29 14.21 -21.52
CA SER A 270 -17.67 14.35 -21.05
C SER A 270 -17.78 14.76 -19.57
N LEU A 271 -16.71 14.65 -18.79
CA LEU A 271 -16.64 15.09 -17.39
C LEU A 271 -16.36 16.59 -17.24
N HIS A 272 -16.14 17.31 -18.35
CA HIS A 272 -15.98 18.76 -18.36
C HIS A 272 -17.27 19.43 -18.79
N GLY A 273 -17.95 20.06 -17.81
CA GLY A 273 -19.16 20.83 -18.02
C GLY A 273 -20.45 20.10 -17.64
N GLU A 274 -20.87 20.30 -16.38
CA GLU A 274 -21.97 21.23 -16.05
C GLU A 274 -21.39 22.37 -15.19
#